data_AF-A0A699WKB1-F1
#
_entry.id   AF-A0A699WKB1-F1
#
_cell.length_a   1.000
_cell.length_b   1.000
_cell.length_c   1.000
_cell.angle_alpha   90.00
_cell.angle_beta   90.00
_cell.angle_gamma   90.00
#
_symmetry.space_group_name_H-M   'P 1'
#
loop_
_entity.id
_entity.type
_entity.pdbx_description
1 polymer ?
#
loop_
_entity_poly.entity_id
_entity_poly.type
_entity_poly.pdbx_seq_one_letter_code
_entity_poly.pdbx_strand_id
1 'polypeptide(L)'
;NFEESFAPVARLEAIRIFLAYTAHKNMVVYQMDVKTTFLNGNLREEVYVSQPDGFVDQDNPNHMYKLKKALYGFKQVLRACYDMLSSFLISQDFSKFQWI
;
A
#
# COMPACT_ATOMS: atom_id res chain seq x y z
N ASN A 1 14.32 -15.28 2.05
CA ASN A 1 14.16 -14.67 0.72
C ASN A 1 13.35 -13.39 0.85
N PHE A 2 14.03 -12.28 1.05
CA PHE A 2 13.45 -10.94 1.31
C PHE A 2 13.97 -9.92 0.27
N GLU A 3 14.11 -10.35 -0.99
CA GLU A 3 14.79 -9.58 -2.04
C GLU A 3 13.88 -8.63 -2.85
N GLU A 4 12.56 -8.76 -2.79
CA GLU A 4 11.68 -7.80 -3.47
C GLU A 4 11.21 -6.73 -2.48
N SER A 5 11.73 -5.52 -2.63
CA SER A 5 11.11 -4.31 -2.10
C SER A 5 9.78 -4.08 -2.87
N PHE A 6 8.70 -4.68 -2.37
CA PHE A 6 7.35 -4.72 -2.96
C PHE A 6 6.58 -3.38 -2.99
N ALA A 7 7.25 -2.24 -2.90
CA ALA A 7 6.64 -0.98 -3.24
C ALA A 7 6.89 -0.75 -4.74
N PRO A 8 5.89 -0.76 -5.62
CA PRO A 8 6.06 -0.37 -7.01
C PRO A 8 6.29 1.14 -7.06
N VAL A 9 7.49 1.57 -6.69
CA VAL A 9 7.94 2.94 -6.92
C VAL A 9 8.26 2.99 -8.41
N ALA A 10 7.42 3.67 -9.17
CA ALA A 10 7.72 3.94 -10.56
C ALA A 10 9.07 4.67 -10.63
N ARG A 11 9.99 4.13 -11.43
CA ARG A 11 11.30 4.76 -11.64
C ARG A 11 11.11 6.12 -12.30
N LEU A 12 11.94 7.10 -11.95
CA LEU A 12 11.85 8.45 -12.51
C LEU A 12 11.98 8.44 -14.04
N GLU A 13 12.79 7.53 -14.58
CA GLU A 13 12.95 7.33 -16.03
C GLU A 13 11.62 6.91 -16.68
N ALA A 14 10.91 5.95 -16.07
CA ALA A 14 9.62 5.48 -16.58
C ALA A 14 8.56 6.58 -16.53
N ILE A 15 8.52 7.36 -15.44
CA ILE A 15 7.61 8.52 -15.31
C ILE A 15 7.91 9.55 -16.41
N ARG A 16 9.18 9.88 -16.66
CA ARG A 16 9.58 10.83 -17.71
C ARG A 16 9.19 10.34 -19.10
N ILE A 17 9.41 9.07 -19.41
CA ILE A 17 9.02 8.47 -20.70
C ILE A 17 7.50 8.52 -20.86
N PHE A 18 6.73 8.16 -19.83
CA PHE A 18 5.27 8.22 -19.85
C PHE A 18 4.76 9.66 -20.09
N LEU A 19 5.31 10.65 -19.38
CA LEU A 19 4.93 12.05 -19.56
C LEU A 19 5.30 12.58 -20.95
N ALA A 20 6.48 12.23 -21.47
CA ALA A 20 6.88 12.61 -22.83
C ALA A 20 5.95 12.01 -23.89
N TYR A 21 5.59 10.74 -23.73
CA TYR A 21 4.67 10.04 -24.63
C TYR A 21 3.26 10.65 -24.61
N THR A 22 2.71 10.90 -23.42
CA THR A 22 1.38 11.50 -23.26
C THR A 22 1.32 12.92 -23.83
N ALA A 23 2.35 13.73 -23.61
CA ALA A 23 2.48 15.06 -24.22
C ALA A 23 2.52 14.97 -25.76
N HIS A 24 3.32 14.06 -26.32
CA HIS A 24 3.41 13.84 -27.77
C HIS A 24 2.08 13.36 -28.38
N LYS A 25 1.29 12.58 -27.63
CA LYS A 25 -0.03 12.08 -28.06
C LYS A 25 -1.19 13.02 -27.70
N ASN A 26 -0.91 14.20 -27.15
CA ASN A 26 -1.89 15.16 -26.66
C ASN A 26 -2.93 14.54 -25.71
N MET A 27 -2.48 13.62 -24.86
CA MET A 27 -3.31 12.94 -23.86
C MET A 27 -3.35 13.73 -22.56
N VAL A 28 -4.52 13.78 -21.91
CA VAL A 28 -4.66 14.36 -20.58
C VAL A 28 -4.26 13.33 -19.52
N VAL A 29 -3.38 13.72 -18.60
CA VAL A 29 -2.96 12.90 -17.46
C VAL A 29 -3.67 13.39 -16.20
N TYR A 30 -4.27 12.47 -15.46
CA TYR A 30 -4.86 12.73 -14.16
C TYR A 30 -4.00 12.09 -13.07
N GLN A 31 -3.71 12.84 -12.01
CA GLN A 31 -3.01 12.34 -10.82
C GLN A 31 -4.00 12.26 -9.66
N MET A 32 -3.97 11.14 -8.94
CA MET A 32 -4.76 10.95 -7.73
C MET A 32 -3.83 10.59 -6.57
N ASP A 33 -3.92 11.34 -5.48
CA ASP A 33 -3.28 11.01 -4.21
C ASP A 33 -4.30 10.36 -3.29
N VAL A 34 -4.08 9.10 -2.95
CA VAL A 34 -5.02 8.34 -2.11
C VAL A 34 -4.59 8.51 -0.65
N LYS A 35 -5.22 9.48 0.02
CA LYS A 35 -5.07 9.66 1.47
C LYS A 35 -5.57 8.40 2.18
N THR A 36 -4.85 7.95 3.21
CA THR A 36 -5.20 6.83 4.11
C THR A 36 -5.20 5.42 3.52
N THR A 37 -4.55 5.17 2.39
CA THR A 37 -4.35 3.81 1.85
C THR A 37 -3.85 2.79 2.88
N PHE A 38 -2.95 3.24 3.76
CA PHE A 38 -2.38 2.41 4.82
C PHE A 38 -3.42 1.96 5.86
N LEU A 39 -4.42 2.79 6.17
CA LEU A 39 -5.42 2.50 7.21
C LEU A 39 -6.60 1.66 6.70
N ASN A 40 -6.72 1.52 5.38
CA ASN A 40 -7.79 0.76 4.71
C ASN A 40 -7.31 -0.61 4.22
N GLY A 41 -6.01 -0.88 4.21
CA GLY A 41 -5.47 -2.19 3.92
C GLY A 41 -5.77 -3.18 5.03
N ASN A 42 -6.49 -4.26 4.71
CA ASN A 42 -6.65 -5.38 5.63
C ASN A 42 -5.31 -6.09 5.82
N LEU A 43 -5.00 -6.42 7.07
CA LEU A 43 -3.86 -7.28 7.38
C LEU A 43 -4.19 -8.70 6.91
N ARG A 44 -3.34 -9.26 6.04
CA ARG A 44 -3.46 -10.67 5.62
C ARG A 44 -3.09 -11.64 6.75
N GLU A 45 -2.24 -11.20 7.65
CA GLU A 45 -1.72 -11.98 8.78
C GLU A 45 -2.20 -11.38 10.09
N GLU A 46 -2.36 -12.22 11.11
CA GLU A 46 -2.67 -11.74 12.45
C GLU A 46 -1.42 -11.12 13.06
N VAL A 47 -1.42 -9.80 13.19
CA VAL A 47 -0.32 -9.08 13.82
C VAL A 47 -0.68 -8.75 15.26
N TYR A 48 0.19 -9.16 16.17
CA TYR A 48 0.13 -8.82 17.58
C TYR A 48 1.25 -7.82 17.90
N VAL A 49 0.93 -6.79 18.67
CA VAL A 49 1.91 -5.81 19.17
C VAL A 49 1.94 -5.84 20.69
N SER A 50 3.11 -5.55 21.25
CA SER A 50 3.24 -5.30 22.69
C SER A 50 2.36 -4.12 23.09
N GLN A 51 1.94 -4.09 24.34
CA GLN A 51 1.17 -2.97 24.87
C GLN A 51 2.05 -1.71 24.86
N PRO A 52 1.59 -0.61 24.24
CA PRO A 52 2.36 0.62 24.23
C PRO A 52 2.36 1.26 25.61
N ASP A 53 3.43 1.99 25.91
CA ASP A 53 3.56 2.74 27.16
C ASP A 53 2.36 3.69 27.34
N GLY A 54 1.70 3.62 28.50
CA GLY A 54 0.48 4.39 28.79
C GLY A 54 -0.84 3.70 28.42
N PHE A 55 -0.81 2.53 27.77
CA PHE A 55 -1.99 1.70 27.46
C PHE A 55 -1.87 0.28 28.02
N VAL A 56 -1.00 0.07 29.02
CA VAL A 56 -0.83 -1.25 29.64
C VAL A 56 -2.05 -1.59 30.49
N ASP A 57 -2.67 -2.72 30.20
CA ASP A 57 -3.68 -3.37 31.03
C ASP A 57 -3.00 -3.94 32.29
N GLN A 58 -3.34 -3.37 33.45
CA GLN A 58 -2.77 -3.76 34.73
C GLN A 58 -3.20 -5.17 35.17
N ASP A 59 -4.38 -5.63 34.75
CA ASP A 59 -4.90 -6.95 35.08
C ASP A 59 -4.27 -8.02 34.17
N ASN A 60 -3.84 -7.62 32.97
CA ASN A 60 -3.23 -8.51 31.98
C ASN A 60 -1.92 -7.94 31.40
N PRO A 61 -0.85 -7.76 32.20
CA PRO A 61 0.35 -7.06 31.78
C PRO A 61 1.15 -7.79 30.67
N ASN A 62 0.96 -9.10 30.55
CA ASN A 62 1.65 -9.93 29.56
C ASN A 62 0.86 -10.12 28.25
N HIS A 63 -0.34 -9.54 28.13
CA HIS A 63 -1.12 -9.66 26.90
C HIS A 63 -0.53 -8.82 25.76
N MET A 64 -0.83 -9.23 24.53
CA MET A 64 -0.51 -8.49 23.32
C MET A 64 -1.80 -8.04 22.64
N TYR A 65 -1.76 -6.87 22.01
CA TYR A 65 -2.91 -6.36 21.26
C TYR A 65 -2.89 -6.85 19.82
N LYS A 66 -4.03 -7.38 19.37
CA LYS A 66 -4.24 -7.73 17.97
C LYS A 66 -4.58 -6.49 17.15
N LEU A 67 -3.80 -6.22 16.11
CA LEU A 67 -4.08 -5.14 15.17
C LEU A 67 -5.25 -5.51 14.27
N LYS A 68 -6.29 -4.67 14.27
CA LYS A 68 -7.41 -4.76 13.32
C LYS A 68 -7.13 -4.02 12.02
N LYS A 69 -6.19 -3.07 12.04
CA LYS A 69 -5.79 -2.25 10.90
C LYS A 69 -4.28 -2.21 10.81
N ALA A 70 -3.81 -2.05 9.59
CA ALA A 70 -2.42 -1.83 9.28
C ALA A 70 -1.87 -0.55 9.93
N LEU A 71 -0.69 -0.65 10.53
CA LEU A 71 0.06 0.50 11.06
C LEU A 71 1.08 1.02 10.05
N TYR A 72 1.42 2.31 10.16
CA TYR A 72 2.48 2.91 9.36
C TYR A 72 3.81 2.19 9.59
N GLY A 73 4.62 2.02 8.53
CA GLY A 73 5.93 1.36 8.59
C GLY A 73 5.90 -0.17 8.46
N PHE A 74 4.73 -0.82 8.47
CA PHE A 74 4.65 -2.24 8.14
C PHE A 74 4.88 -2.48 6.64
N LYS A 75 5.91 -3.27 6.31
CA LYS A 75 6.27 -3.61 4.91
C LYS A 75 5.11 -4.24 4.13
N GLN A 76 4.23 -4.99 4.80
CA GLN A 76 3.09 -5.65 4.17
C GLN A 76 1.96 -4.69 3.78
N VAL A 77 1.89 -3.50 4.37
CA VAL A 77 0.78 -2.57 4.16
C VAL A 77 0.80 -1.97 2.77
N LEU A 78 2.00 -1.67 2.26
CA LEU A 78 2.18 -1.19 0.88
C LEU A 78 1.66 -2.22 -0.13
N ARG A 79 1.93 -3.51 0.12
CA ARG A 79 1.44 -4.60 -0.72
C ARG A 79 -0.07 -4.79 -0.61
N ALA A 80 -0.61 -4.80 0.60
CA ALA A 80 -2.06 -4.90 0.82
C ALA A 80 -2.83 -3.75 0.17
N CYS A 81 -2.30 -2.52 0.26
CA CYS A 81 -2.84 -1.36 -0.43
C CYS A 81 -2.78 -1.54 -1.95
N TYR A 82 -1.63 -1.94 -2.50
CA TYR A 82 -1.48 -2.14 -3.93
C TYR A 82 -2.46 -3.19 -4.46
N ASP A 83 -2.57 -4.33 -3.77
CA ASP A 83 -3.49 -5.40 -4.15
C ASP A 83 -4.94 -4.93 -4.08
N MET A 84 -5.34 -4.21 -3.03
CA MET A 84 -6.68 -3.63 -2.90
C MET A 84 -7.00 -2.63 -4.01
N LEU A 85 -6.07 -1.70 -4.29
CA LEU A 85 -6.24 -0.71 -5.34
C LEU A 85 -6.28 -1.37 -6.72
N SER A 86 -5.41 -2.35 -6.97
CA SER A 86 -5.38 -3.10 -8.22
C SER A 86 -6.69 -3.86 -8.43
N SER A 87 -7.21 -4.55 -7.41
CA SER A 87 -8.49 -5.25 -7.49
C SER A 87 -9.66 -4.30 -7.72
N PHE A 88 -9.66 -3.13 -7.05
CA PHE A 88 -10.68 -2.10 -7.27
C PHE A 88 -10.63 -1.54 -8.70
N LEU A 89 -9.46 -1.20 -9.22
CA LEU A 89 -9.33 -0.68 -10.58
C LEU A 89 -9.76 -1.71 -11.62
N ILE A 90 -9.38 -2.98 -11.44
CA ILE A 90 -9.83 -4.08 -12.31
C ILE A 90 -11.35 -4.23 -12.28
N SER A 91 -12.00 -4.05 -11.13
CA SER A 91 -13.47 -4.09 -11.05
C SER A 91 -14.16 -2.89 -11.68
N GLN A 92 -13.42 -1.81 -11.97
CA GLN A 92 -13.87 -0.64 -12.73
C GLN A 92 -13.45 -0.72 -14.21
N ASP A 93 -13.17 -1.92 -14.72
CA ASP A 93 -12.75 -2.22 -16.11
C ASP A 93 -11.40 -1.60 -16.53
N PHE A 94 -10.55 -1.22 -15.56
CA PHE A 94 -9.17 -0.82 -15.87
C PHE A 94 -8.29 -2.05 -16.07
N SER A 95 -7.45 -2.00 -17.11
CA SER A 95 -6.43 -3.00 -17.36
C SER A 95 -5.12 -2.63 -16.67
N LYS A 96 -4.51 -3.60 -15.98
CA LYS A 96 -3.16 -3.46 -15.47
C LYS A 96 -2.18 -3.46 -16.65
N PHE A 97 -1.51 -2.33 -16.87
CA PHE A 97 -0.37 -2.27 -17.78
C PHE A 97 0.84 -2.89 -17.09
N GLN A 98 1.32 -4.01 -17.60
CA GLN A 98 2.52 -4.67 -17.11
C GLN A 98 3.56 -4.69 -18.22
N TRP A 99 4.57 -3.81 -18.10
CA TRP A 99 5.81 -3.98 -18.82
C TRP A 99 6.76 -4.72 -17.87
N ILE A 100 7.06 -5.97 -18.26
CA ILE A 100 7.85 -7.00 -17.54
C ILE A 100 7.06 -7.75 -16.46
#